data_AF-A0A1Q7ABY6-F1
#
_entry.id   AF-A0A1Q7ABY6-F1
#
_cell.length_a   1.000
_cell.length_b   1.000
_cell.length_c   1.000
_cell.angle_alpha   90.00
_cell.angle_beta   90.00
_cell.angle_gamma   90.00
#
_symmetry.space_group_name_H-M   'P 1'
#
loop_
_entity.id
_entity.type
_entity.pdbx_description
1 polymer ?
#
loop_
_entity_poly.entity_id
_entity_poly.type
_entity_poly.pdbx_seq_one_letter_code
_entity_poly.pdbx_strand_id
1 'polypeptide(L)'
;MERAADYGVFRANCLVRAVALQRLLEARGFPGSAVRVGARVDRGHFTAHAWVEYAGHVLGDRDWHVQRFTPLAPIEVKQPS
;
A
#
# COMPACT_ATOMS: atom_id res chain seq x y z
N MET A 1 8.40 -2.18 27.32
CA MET A 1 7.40 -2.80 26.44
C MET A 1 6.56 -1.72 25.80
N GLU A 2 6.97 -1.05 24.72
CA GLU A 2 6.05 -0.16 23.98
C GLU A 2 6.67 0.35 22.67
N ARG A 3 6.67 -0.43 21.57
CA ARG A 3 6.94 0.09 20.19
C ARG A 3 6.28 -0.75 19.09
N ALA A 4 5.14 -1.39 19.36
CA ALA A 4 4.39 -2.12 18.33
C ALA A 4 3.06 -1.43 17.96
N ALA A 5 2.44 -0.73 18.92
CA ALA A 5 1.12 -0.12 18.74
C ALA A 5 1.13 1.06 17.74
N ASP A 6 2.18 1.88 17.74
CA ASP A 6 2.29 3.02 16.81
C ASP A 6 2.56 2.60 15.34
N TYR A 7 2.95 1.35 15.12
CA TYR A 7 3.25 0.82 13.79
C TYR A 7 2.11 -0.03 13.18
N GLY A 8 1.13 -0.47 13.99
CA GLY A 8 0.26 -1.60 13.63
C GLY A 8 -1.03 -1.25 12.90
N VAL A 9 -1.77 -0.22 13.35
CA VAL A 9 -3.19 -0.07 12.95
C VAL A 9 -3.35 0.62 11.60
N PHE A 10 -2.58 1.69 11.34
CA PHE A 10 -2.65 2.39 10.05
C PHE A 10 -2.14 1.52 8.89
N ARG A 11 -1.13 0.68 9.14
CA ARG A 11 -0.52 -0.21 8.13
C ARG A 11 -1.43 -1.36 7.75
N ALA A 12 -2.07 -1.99 8.73
CA ALA A 12 -2.96 -3.11 8.47
C ALA A 12 -4.15 -2.68 7.61
N ASN A 13 -4.77 -1.53 7.92
CA ASN A 13 -5.95 -1.08 7.19
C ASN A 13 -5.61 -0.61 5.76
N CYS A 14 -4.55 0.19 5.56
CA CYS A 14 -4.19 0.67 4.23
C CYS A 14 -3.81 -0.48 3.28
N LEU A 15 -3.07 -1.48 3.77
CA LEU A 15 -2.70 -2.64 2.98
C LEU A 15 -3.91 -3.51 2.63
N VAL A 16 -4.78 -3.81 3.61
CA VAL A 16 -6.02 -4.54 3.36
C VAL A 16 -6.89 -3.83 2.34
N ARG A 17 -7.02 -2.49 2.44
CA ARG A 17 -7.78 -1.68 1.47
C ARG A 17 -7.16 -1.74 0.07
N ALA A 18 -5.84 -1.60 -0.05
CA ALA A 18 -5.15 -1.67 -1.34
C ALA A 18 -5.30 -3.05 -1.99
N VAL A 19 -5.14 -4.13 -1.23
CA VAL A 19 -5.35 -5.50 -1.72
C VAL A 19 -6.81 -5.71 -2.13
N ALA A 20 -7.78 -5.30 -1.31
CA ALA A 20 -9.20 -5.41 -1.65
C ALA A 20 -9.55 -4.65 -2.94
N LEU A 21 -8.98 -3.46 -3.13
CA LEU A 21 -9.16 -2.67 -4.35
C LEU A 21 -8.54 -3.36 -5.57
N GLN A 22 -7.31 -3.87 -5.47
CA GLN A 22 -6.67 -4.63 -6.54
C GLN A 22 -7.54 -5.84 -6.95
N ARG A 23 -8.05 -6.60 -5.97
CA ARG A 23 -8.94 -7.75 -6.23
C ARG A 23 -10.22 -7.36 -6.95
N LEU A 24 -10.81 -6.24 -6.57
CA LEU A 24 -12.00 -5.72 -7.21
C LEU A 24 -11.72 -5.27 -8.66
N LEU A 25 -10.54 -4.71 -8.94
CA LEU A 25 -10.12 -4.36 -10.29
C LEU A 25 -9.88 -5.60 -11.16
N GLU A 26 -9.19 -6.61 -10.63
CA GLU A 26 -9.00 -7.90 -11.30
C GLU A 26 -10.33 -8.57 -11.63
N ALA A 27 -11.24 -8.66 -10.66
CA ALA A 27 -12.55 -9.27 -10.84
C ALA A 27 -13.43 -8.53 -11.87
N ARG A 28 -13.17 -7.24 -12.11
CA ARG A 28 -13.88 -6.41 -13.09
C ARG A 28 -13.21 -6.38 -14.47
N GLY A 29 -12.13 -7.14 -14.67
CA GLY A 29 -11.44 -7.22 -15.96
C GLY A 29 -10.44 -6.10 -16.20
N PHE A 30 -9.86 -5.51 -15.14
CA PHE A 30 -8.75 -4.55 -15.22
C PHE A 30 -7.43 -5.20 -14.77
N PRO A 31 -6.86 -6.14 -15.57
CA PRO A 31 -5.61 -6.80 -15.23
C PRO A 31 -4.43 -5.82 -15.31
N GLY A 32 -3.40 -6.04 -14.49
CA GLY A 32 -2.21 -5.18 -14.45
C GLY A 32 -2.27 -4.05 -13.40
N SER A 33 -3.24 -4.10 -12.49
CA SER A 33 -3.17 -3.31 -11.26
C SER A 33 -2.20 -3.95 -10.26
N ALA A 34 -1.41 -3.14 -9.58
CA ALA A 34 -0.39 -3.60 -8.65
C ALA A 34 -0.50 -2.88 -7.31
N VAL A 35 -0.43 -3.64 -6.21
CA VAL A 35 -0.28 -3.06 -4.88
C VAL A 35 1.15 -2.58 -4.71
N ARG A 36 1.29 -1.33 -4.30
CA ARG A 36 2.56 -0.72 -3.92
C ARG A 36 2.57 -0.46 -2.43
N VAL A 37 3.75 -0.59 -1.84
CA VAL A 37 4.00 -0.21 -0.46
C VAL A 37 5.19 0.73 -0.44
N GLY A 38 5.06 1.83 0.27
CA GLY A 38 6.13 2.77 0.50
C GLY A 38 6.32 3.01 1.99
N ALA A 39 7.51 3.44 2.37
CA ALA A 39 7.79 3.83 3.72
C ALA A 39 8.52 5.17 3.78
N ARG A 40 8.32 5.91 4.87
CA ARG A 40 9.02 7.14 5.18
C ARG A 40 9.43 7.14 6.64
N VAL A 41 10.56 7.78 6.93
CA VAL A 41 10.99 8.09 8.29
C VAL A 41 10.93 9.60 8.43
N ASP A 42 10.19 10.08 9.42
CA ASP A 42 10.05 11.50 9.70
C ASP A 42 10.14 11.74 11.22
N ARG A 43 11.06 12.60 11.64
CA ARG A 43 11.33 12.93 13.05
C ARG A 43 11.49 11.70 13.96
N GLY A 44 12.10 10.62 13.44
CA GLY A 44 12.31 9.37 14.17
C GLY A 44 11.12 8.41 14.17
N HIS A 45 10.01 8.75 13.50
CA HIS A 45 8.86 7.89 13.32
C HIS A 45 8.87 7.24 11.95
N PHE A 46 8.75 5.92 11.91
CA PHE A 46 8.69 5.14 10.67
C PHE A 46 7.22 4.86 10.29
N THR A 47 6.76 5.42 9.19
CA THR A 47 5.40 5.24 8.65
C THR A 47 5.47 4.46 7.35
N ALA A 48 4.60 3.47 7.17
CA ALA A 48 4.41 2.78 5.89
C ALA A 48 3.00 3.00 5.39
N HIS A 49 2.85 3.00 4.07
CA HIS A 49 1.60 3.25 3.39
C HIS A 49 1.48 2.35 2.16
N ALA A 50 0.26 1.94 1.83
CA ALA A 50 -0.01 1.09 0.68
C ALA A 50 -1.05 1.74 -0.24
N TRP A 51 -0.83 1.62 -1.54
CA TRP A 51 -1.73 2.13 -2.58
C TRP A 51 -1.77 1.15 -3.76
N VAL A 52 -2.72 1.35 -4.68
CA VAL A 52 -2.78 0.59 -5.93
C VAL A 52 -2.32 1.48 -7.06
N GLU A 53 -1.50 0.94 -7.96
CA GLU A 53 -1.18 1.57 -9.24
C GLU A 53 -1.84 0.79 -10.38
N TYR A 54 -2.43 1.51 -11.32
CA TYR A 54 -3.00 0.94 -12.54
C TYR A 54 -2.76 1.88 -13.71
N ALA A 55 -2.18 1.38 -14.80
CA ALA A 55 -1.88 2.16 -16.00
C ALA A 55 -1.12 3.49 -15.73
N GLY A 56 -0.23 3.50 -14.73
CA GLY A 56 0.54 4.70 -14.34
C GLY A 56 -0.18 5.65 -13.38
N HIS A 57 -1.39 5.31 -12.93
CA HIS A 57 -2.18 6.14 -12.01
C HIS A 57 -2.30 5.50 -10.62
N VAL A 58 -2.25 6.33 -9.57
CA VAL A 58 -2.53 5.92 -8.20
C VAL A 58 -4.05 5.85 -7.98
N LEU A 59 -4.52 4.72 -7.45
CA LEU A 59 -5.92 4.46 -7.15
C LEU A 59 -6.13 4.31 -5.64
N GLY A 60 -7.25 4.88 -5.15
CA GLY A 60 -7.63 4.81 -3.74
C GLY A 60 -6.75 5.66 -2.81
N ASP A 61 -5.94 6.56 -3.38
CA ASP A 61 -5.12 7.56 -2.70
C ASP A 61 -4.85 8.76 -3.61
N ARG A 62 -4.02 9.72 -3.16
CA ARG A 62 -3.60 10.91 -3.94
C ARG A 62 -2.13 10.81 -4.33
N ASP A 63 -1.80 11.16 -5.57
CA ASP A 63 -0.41 11.11 -6.07
C ASP A 63 0.58 11.85 -5.17
N TRP A 64 0.25 13.07 -4.73
CA TRP A 64 1.12 13.87 -3.86
C TRP A 64 1.32 13.26 -2.48
N HIS A 65 0.40 12.41 -2.02
CA HIS A 65 0.49 11.75 -0.72
C HIS A 65 1.44 10.56 -0.81
N VAL A 66 1.32 9.73 -1.84
CA VAL A 66 2.19 8.56 -2.02
C VAL A 66 3.63 8.93 -2.40
N GLN A 67 3.84 10.05 -3.09
CA GLN A 67 5.17 10.59 -3.42
C GLN A 67 6.02 10.93 -2.18
N ARG A 68 5.41 11.06 -0.99
CA ARG A 68 6.12 11.29 0.27
C ARG A 68 6.73 10.02 0.86
N PHE A 69 6.47 8.87 0.26
CA PHE A 69 6.96 7.58 0.69
C PHE A 69 7.98 7.06 -0.32
N THR A 70 9.09 6.52 0.17
CA THR A 70 10.03 5.78 -0.65
C THR A 70 9.41 4.43 -0.99
N PRO A 71 9.17 4.11 -2.27
CA PRO A 71 8.65 2.80 -2.65
C PRO A 71 9.57 1.69 -2.15
N LEU A 72 9.00 0.69 -1.50
CA LEU A 72 9.70 -0.55 -1.20
C LEU A 72 9.74 -1.41 -2.47
N ALA A 73 10.69 -2.34 -2.52
CA ALA A 73 10.73 -3.32 -3.59
C ALA A 73 9.35 -3.96 -3.78
N PRO A 74 8.93 -4.28 -5.03
CA PRO A 74 7.62 -4.84 -5.31
C PRO A 74 7.34 -6.01 -4.37
N ILE A 75 6.29 -5.90 -3.55
CA ILE A 75 5.87 -6.99 -2.69
C ILE A 75 4.97 -7.91 -3.49
N GLU A 76 5.43 -9.14 -3.73
CA GLU A 76 4.55 -10.17 -4.25
C GLU A 76 3.64 -10.65 -3.12
N VAL A 77 2.37 -10.24 -3.16
CA VAL A 77 1.35 -10.79 -2.27
C VAL A 77 1.04 -12.21 -2.75
N LYS A 78 1.72 -13.20 -2.18
CA LYS A 78 1.42 -14.62 -2.43
C LYS A 78 -0.01 -14.91 -2.00
N GLN A 79 -0.81 -15.41 -2.93
CA GLN A 79 -2.17 -15.85 -2.63
C GLN A 79 -2.11 -17.10 -1.78
N PRO A 80 -2.87 -17.18 -0.67
CA PRO A 80 -3.15 -18.48 -0.07
C PRO A 80 -4.02 -19.28 -1.04
N SER A 81 -3.60 -20.52 -1.29
CA SER A 81 -4.27 -21.53 -2.12
C SER A 81 -5.62 -21.95 -1.55
#